data_AF-A0A2L2YDK5-F1
#
_entry.id   AF-A0A2L2YDK5-F1
#
_cell.length_a   1.000
_cell.length_b   1.000
_cell.length_c   1.000
_cell.angle_alpha   90.00
_cell.angle_beta   90.00
_cell.angle_gamma   90.00
#
_symmetry.space_group_name_H-M   'P 1'
#
loop_
_entity.id
_entity.type
_entity.pdbx_description
1 polymer ?
#
loop_
_entity_poly.entity_id
_entity_poly.type
_entity_poly.pdbx_seq_one_letter_code
_entity_poly.pdbx_strand_id
1 'polypeptide(L)'
;NLSSENVENRGKTEIWRPFETQHLSINKLNHSTSSVFVPVKKKFCSKCSAVFYSNLQLIAHMQVHTGSKPFACDDPNCTKSFARNEELTRHRRIHSGYKPHHCNSCGKCFGRKDHLSKHLKTHLQVSEKKVYVCRMCGHRYTRSDALTRHRSNAHAISKTVVKIEN
;
A
#
# COMPACT_ATOMS: atom_id res chain seq x y z
N ASN A 1 -21.50 47.11 26.30
CA ASN A 1 -21.83 45.74 26.72
C ASN A 1 -21.73 44.86 25.49
N LEU A 2 -20.93 43.81 25.56
CA LEU A 2 -20.71 42.74 24.56
C LEU A 2 -19.93 43.18 23.30
N SER A 3 -18.63 42.89 23.12
CA SER A 3 -17.87 41.62 23.07
C SER A 3 -17.83 40.96 21.69
N SER A 4 -16.59 40.68 21.26
CA SER A 4 -16.16 39.51 20.49
C SER A 4 -15.97 39.66 18.96
N GLU A 5 -14.69 39.77 18.61
CA GLU A 5 -13.95 39.04 17.57
C GLU A 5 -14.72 37.98 16.76
N ASN A 6 -14.51 37.97 15.43
CA ASN A 6 -13.88 36.84 14.72
C ASN A 6 -13.78 37.14 13.21
N VAL A 7 -12.56 37.36 12.72
CA VAL A 7 -11.75 36.39 11.93
C VAL A 7 -12.34 36.12 10.55
N GLU A 8 -11.73 36.78 9.57
CA GLU A 8 -11.78 36.47 8.16
C GLU A 8 -11.52 34.97 7.92
N ASN A 9 -12.41 34.31 7.19
CA ASN A 9 -12.03 33.10 6.50
C ASN A 9 -12.70 33.03 5.13
N ARG A 10 -11.94 33.48 4.11
CA ARG A 10 -12.27 33.29 2.69
C ARG A 10 -12.15 31.80 2.37
N GLY A 11 -13.21 31.04 2.63
CA GLY A 11 -13.40 29.71 2.07
C GLY A 11 -13.72 29.81 0.58
N LYS A 12 -12.71 30.07 -0.26
CA LYS A 12 -12.84 29.86 -1.71
C LYS A 12 -12.92 28.36 -1.95
N THR A 13 -14.15 27.86 -2.10
CA THR A 13 -14.43 26.55 -2.67
C THR A 13 -14.04 26.56 -4.14
N GLU A 14 -12.77 26.34 -4.45
CA GLU A 14 -12.38 25.99 -5.81
C GLU A 14 -12.90 24.57 -6.09
N ILE A 15 -13.96 24.53 -6.88
CA ILE A 15 -14.52 23.32 -7.50
C ILE A 15 -13.42 22.74 -8.37
N TRP A 16 -12.64 21.81 -7.82
CA TRP A 16 -11.59 21.14 -8.57
C TRP A 16 -12.26 20.26 -9.63
N ARG A 17 -12.24 20.74 -10.88
CA ARG A 17 -12.60 19.93 -12.04
C ARG A 17 -11.67 18.73 -12.05
N PRO A 18 -12.17 17.49 -12.14
CA PRO A 18 -11.31 16.33 -12.35
C PRO A 18 -10.39 16.67 -13.52
N PHE A 19 -9.07 16.54 -13.35
CA PHE A 19 -8.17 16.54 -14.50
C PHE A 19 -8.64 15.40 -15.38
N GLU A 20 -9.39 15.73 -16.43
CA GLU A 20 -9.71 14.86 -17.53
C GLU A 20 -8.37 14.33 -18.02
N THR A 21 -8.04 13.10 -17.64
CA THR A 21 -7.20 12.28 -18.48
C THR A 21 -7.85 12.37 -19.84
N GLN A 22 -7.22 13.08 -20.78
CA GLN A 22 -7.54 12.98 -22.18
C GLN A 22 -7.52 11.48 -22.48
N HIS A 23 -8.69 10.86 -22.45
CA HIS A 23 -8.91 9.56 -23.02
C HIS A 23 -8.77 9.82 -24.51
N LEU A 24 -7.53 9.77 -25.01
CA LEU A 24 -7.33 9.43 -26.41
C LEU A 24 -8.16 8.17 -26.60
N SER A 25 -9.22 8.29 -27.38
CA SER A 25 -10.11 7.21 -27.70
C SER A 25 -9.28 6.17 -28.43
N ILE A 26 -8.72 5.21 -27.68
CA ILE A 26 -8.14 4.02 -28.28
C ILE A 26 -9.35 3.31 -28.87
N ASN A 27 -9.46 3.40 -30.20
CA ASN A 27 -10.41 2.63 -31.00
C ASN A 27 -10.51 1.24 -30.40
N LYS A 28 -11.72 0.88 -29.93
CA LYS A 28 -12.04 -0.48 -29.52
C LYS A 28 -11.93 -1.35 -30.78
N LEU A 29 -10.73 -1.85 -31.06
CA LEU A 29 -10.58 -2.98 -31.95
C LEU A 29 -11.21 -4.16 -31.22
N ASN A 30 -12.39 -4.54 -31.72
CA ASN A 30 -13.06 -5.78 -31.38
C ASN A 30 -12.12 -6.93 -31.78
N HIS A 31 -11.24 -7.33 -30.88
CA HIS A 31 -10.60 -8.63 -31.02
C HIS A 31 -11.61 -9.67 -30.57
N SER A 32 -12.32 -10.21 -31.55
CA SER A 32 -12.99 -11.51 -31.47
C SER A 32 -12.04 -12.49 -30.78
N THR A 33 -12.50 -13.09 -29.69
CA THR A 33 -11.80 -14.13 -28.95
C THR A 33 -11.69 -15.37 -29.84
N SER A 34 -10.65 -15.41 -30.67
CA SER A 34 -10.15 -16.63 -31.27
C SER A 34 -8.86 -16.98 -30.54
N SER A 35 -8.95 -18.00 -29.68
CA SER A 35 -7.85 -18.49 -28.85
C SER A 35 -6.80 -19.18 -29.72
N VAL A 36 -5.98 -18.39 -30.43
CA VAL A 36 -4.73 -18.86 -31.03
C VAL A 36 -3.63 -18.63 -30.00
N PHE A 37 -2.97 -19.71 -29.56
CA PHE A 37 -1.81 -19.63 -28.69
C PHE A 37 -0.65 -19.01 -29.47
N VAL A 38 -0.52 -17.68 -29.41
CA VAL A 38 0.64 -16.99 -29.97
C VAL A 38 1.79 -17.09 -28.97
N PRO A 39 2.94 -17.70 -29.32
CA PRO A 39 4.09 -17.75 -28.42
C PRO A 39 4.58 -16.33 -28.14
N VAL A 40 4.35 -15.83 -26.92
CA VAL A 40 4.86 -14.52 -26.50
C VAL A 40 6.37 -14.67 -26.25
N LYS A 41 7.19 -14.02 -27.10
CA LYS A 41 8.65 -14.01 -26.96
C LYS A 41 9.04 -13.41 -25.61
N LYS A 42 9.60 -14.25 -24.74
CA LYS A 42 10.13 -13.85 -23.43
C LYS A 42 11.38 -13.00 -23.59
N LYS A 43 11.55 -12.03 -22.70
CA LYS A 43 12.69 -11.12 -22.63
C LYS A 43 13.32 -11.23 -21.25
N PHE A 44 14.63 -11.17 -21.20
CA PHE A 44 15.40 -11.38 -19.97
C PHE A 44 16.11 -10.09 -19.59
N CYS A 45 16.20 -9.83 -18.29
CA CYS A 45 17.08 -8.79 -17.80
C CYS A 45 18.55 -9.23 -17.95
N SER A 46 19.42 -8.30 -18.35
CA SER A 46 20.87 -8.56 -18.48
C SER A 46 21.63 -8.45 -17.16
N LYS A 47 20.99 -7.91 -16.11
CA LYS A 47 21.57 -7.69 -14.78
C LYS A 47 21.02 -8.65 -13.72
N CYS A 48 19.88 -9.28 -13.97
CA CYS A 48 19.30 -10.31 -13.10
C CYS A 48 18.50 -11.33 -13.93
N SER A 49 18.14 -12.47 -13.34
CA SER A 49 17.42 -13.54 -14.03
C SER A 49 15.90 -13.28 -14.18
N ALA A 50 15.45 -12.03 -14.06
CA ALA A 50 14.04 -11.69 -14.21
C ALA A 50 13.57 -11.79 -15.66
N VAL A 51 12.33 -12.29 -15.84
CA VAL A 51 11.71 -12.55 -17.15
C VAL A 51 10.52 -11.62 -17.36
N PHE A 52 10.42 -11.07 -18.57
CA PHE A 52 9.39 -10.12 -18.98
C PHE A 52 8.78 -10.53 -20.31
N TYR A 53 7.55 -10.07 -20.55
CA TYR A 53 6.76 -10.45 -21.73
C TYR A 53 6.53 -9.29 -22.69
N SER A 54 7.09 -8.10 -22.38
CA SER A 54 7.09 -6.94 -23.26
C SER A 54 8.36 -6.11 -23.08
N ASN A 55 8.71 -5.29 -24.09
CA ASN A 55 9.85 -4.35 -23.96
C ASN A 55 9.59 -3.32 -22.87
N LEU A 56 8.36 -2.82 -22.77
CA LEU A 56 7.99 -1.81 -21.78
C LEU A 56 8.23 -2.30 -20.34
N GLN A 57 7.87 -3.55 -20.05
CA GLN A 57 8.13 -4.17 -18.75
C GLN A 57 9.63 -4.31 -18.45
N LEU A 58 10.43 -4.74 -19.44
CA LEU A 58 11.87 -4.84 -19.28
C LEU A 58 12.52 -3.47 -19.05
N ILE A 59 12.14 -2.44 -19.83
CA ILE A 59 12.65 -1.06 -19.68
C ILE A 59 12.28 -0.48 -18.32
N ALA A 60 11.04 -0.69 -17.87
CA ALA A 60 10.60 -0.27 -16.54
C ALA A 60 11.36 -1.00 -15.43
N HIS A 61 11.64 -2.30 -15.62
CA HIS A 61 12.45 -3.06 -14.68
C HIS A 61 13.90 -2.58 -14.62
N MET A 62 14.51 -2.20 -15.75
CA MET A 62 15.88 -1.69 -15.78
C MET A 62 16.07 -0.44 -14.90
N GLN A 63 15.00 0.31 -14.62
CA GLN A 63 15.03 1.44 -13.68
C GLN A 63 15.41 1.02 -12.25
N VAL A 64 15.16 -0.24 -11.86
CA VAL A 64 15.57 -0.79 -10.56
C VAL A 64 17.09 -0.91 -10.46
N HIS A 65 17.75 -1.24 -11.57
CA HIS A 65 19.21 -1.37 -11.61
C HIS A 65 19.91 -0.03 -11.72
N THR A 66 19.33 0.93 -12.46
CA THR A 66 19.92 2.27 -12.62
C THR A 66 19.53 3.22 -11.50
N GLY A 67 18.54 2.87 -10.68
CA GLY A 67 17.96 3.78 -9.68
C GLY A 67 17.22 4.97 -10.29
N SER A 68 17.01 4.97 -11.61
CA SER A 68 16.40 6.06 -12.34
C SER A 68 14.94 6.24 -11.95
N LYS A 69 14.58 7.49 -11.64
CA LYS A 69 13.25 7.91 -11.21
C LYS A 69 12.83 9.10 -12.07
N PRO A 70 12.46 8.87 -13.33
CA PRO A 70 12.25 9.95 -14.29
C PRO A 70 10.99 10.78 -13.99
N PHE A 71 10.11 10.30 -13.11
CA PHE A 71 8.86 10.97 -12.78
C PHE A 71 8.97 11.74 -11.45
N ALA A 72 9.41 12.99 -11.52
CA ALA A 72 9.49 13.88 -10.35
C ALA A 72 8.14 14.48 -9.96
N CYS A 73 7.97 14.82 -8.68
CA CYS A 73 6.84 15.63 -8.22
C CYS A 73 7.04 17.09 -8.60
N ASP A 74 5.98 17.74 -9.09
CA ASP A 74 6.02 19.14 -9.51
C ASP A 74 5.73 20.12 -8.34
N ASP A 75 5.44 19.60 -7.15
CA ASP A 75 5.24 20.43 -5.95
C ASP A 75 6.62 20.95 -5.48
N PRO A 76 6.81 22.29 -5.38
CA PRO A 76 8.10 22.88 -5.03
C PRO A 76 8.60 22.51 -3.63
N ASN A 77 7.70 22.09 -2.74
CA ASN A 77 8.03 21.63 -1.40
C ASN A 77 8.25 20.10 -1.35
N CYS A 78 8.23 19.41 -2.50
CA CYS A 78 8.36 17.97 -2.61
C CYS A 78 9.48 17.54 -3.55
N THR A 79 10.51 16.89 -3.00
CA THR A 79 11.66 16.39 -3.78
C THR A 79 11.50 14.93 -4.22
N LYS A 80 10.28 14.38 -4.16
CA LYS A 80 10.06 12.94 -4.42
C LYS A 80 9.96 12.66 -5.92
N SER A 81 10.72 11.66 -6.35
CA SER A 81 10.65 11.11 -7.72
C SER A 81 10.32 9.62 -7.70
N PHE A 82 9.75 9.13 -8.80
CA PHE A 82 9.22 7.78 -8.94
C PHE A 82 9.71 7.12 -10.22
N ALA A 83 9.75 5.79 -10.20
CA ALA A 83 10.17 4.99 -11.36
C ALA A 83 9.05 4.85 -12.40
N ARG A 84 7.79 5.05 -11.99
CA ARG A 84 6.61 4.92 -12.87
C ARG A 84 5.65 6.10 -12.70
N ASN A 85 5.00 6.49 -13.80
CA ASN A 85 4.00 7.58 -13.80
C ASN A 85 2.81 7.30 -12.86
N GLU A 86 2.33 6.05 -12.81
CA GLU A 86 1.25 5.64 -11.90
C GLU A 86 1.58 5.91 -10.42
N GLU A 87 2.86 5.77 -10.05
CA GLU A 87 3.33 6.02 -8.69
C GLU A 87 3.34 7.51 -8.37
N LEU A 88 3.79 8.35 -9.32
CA LEU A 88 3.71 9.81 -9.23
C LEU A 88 2.25 10.29 -9.13
N THR A 89 1.38 9.79 -10.01
CA THR A 89 -0.06 10.12 -10.01
C THR A 89 -0.71 9.77 -8.67
N ARG A 90 -0.37 8.61 -8.10
CA ARG A 90 -0.83 8.22 -6.76
C ARG A 90 -0.23 9.09 -5.67
N HIS A 91 1.04 9.47 -5.79
CA HIS A 91 1.71 10.34 -4.83
C HIS A 91 1.10 11.74 -4.79
N ARG A 92 0.72 12.32 -5.93
CA ARG A 92 0.04 13.62 -6.01
C ARG A 92 -1.23 13.70 -5.15
N ARG A 93 -1.91 12.57 -4.91
CA ARG A 93 -3.08 12.49 -4.02
C ARG A 93 -2.77 12.82 -2.55
N ILE A 94 -1.51 12.75 -2.15
CA ILE A 94 -1.07 13.12 -0.79
C ILE A 94 -1.13 14.64 -0.64
N HIS A 95 -0.70 15.38 -1.66
CA HIS A 95 -0.73 16.85 -1.66
C HIS A 95 -2.16 17.38 -1.69
N SER A 96 -3.02 16.79 -2.52
CA SER A 96 -4.42 17.22 -2.62
C SER A 96 -5.34 16.65 -1.54
N GLY A 97 -4.87 15.68 -0.74
CA GLY A 97 -5.73 14.94 0.18
C GLY A 97 -6.82 14.08 -0.50
N TYR A 98 -6.77 13.91 -1.82
CA TYR A 98 -7.79 13.20 -2.58
C TYR A 98 -7.86 11.71 -2.23
N LYS A 99 -9.05 11.26 -1.79
CA LYS A 99 -9.30 9.89 -1.32
C LYS A 99 -10.50 9.28 -2.04
N PRO A 100 -10.32 8.74 -3.28
CA PRO A 100 -11.43 8.27 -4.09
C PRO A 100 -12.12 7.00 -3.58
N HIS A 101 -11.50 6.27 -2.66
CA HIS A 101 -12.00 4.97 -2.22
C HIS A 101 -12.58 5.08 -0.82
N HIS A 102 -13.90 4.93 -0.67
CA HIS A 102 -14.56 5.00 0.64
C HIS A 102 -15.07 3.64 1.09
N CYS A 103 -15.15 3.45 2.40
CA CYS A 103 -15.77 2.30 3.01
C CYS A 103 -17.25 2.60 3.29
N ASN A 104 -18.14 1.85 2.65
CA ASN A 104 -19.59 2.03 2.84
C ASN A 104 -20.05 1.71 4.27
N SER A 105 -19.32 0.86 4.99
CA SER A 105 -19.69 0.44 6.36
C SER A 105 -19.37 1.47 7.43
N CYS A 106 -18.33 2.31 7.25
CA CYS A 106 -17.89 3.24 8.29
C CYS A 106 -17.52 4.64 7.78
N GLY A 107 -17.74 4.93 6.49
CA GLY A 107 -17.49 6.23 5.86
C GLY A 107 -16.01 6.59 5.70
N LYS A 108 -15.05 5.75 6.11
CA LYS A 108 -13.62 6.07 6.00
C LYS A 108 -13.15 6.09 4.55
N CYS A 109 -12.43 7.16 4.18
CA CYS A 109 -11.88 7.34 2.84
C CYS A 109 -10.38 7.01 2.77
N PHE A 110 -9.95 6.46 1.64
CA PHE A 110 -8.59 5.99 1.36
C PHE A 110 -8.11 6.49 -0.01
N GLY A 111 -6.83 6.89 -0.08
CA GLY A 111 -6.18 7.30 -1.32
C GLY A 111 -5.89 6.15 -2.29
N ARG A 112 -5.98 4.90 -1.82
CA ARG A 112 -5.62 3.69 -2.56
C ARG A 112 -6.58 2.53 -2.33
N LYS A 113 -6.90 1.78 -3.40
CA LYS A 113 -7.78 0.61 -3.38
C LYS A 113 -7.26 -0.50 -2.47
N ASP A 114 -5.95 -0.78 -2.49
CA ASP A 114 -5.37 -1.84 -1.66
C ASP A 114 -5.46 -1.53 -0.16
N HIS A 115 -5.43 -0.24 0.22
CA HIS A 115 -5.67 0.18 1.60
C HIS A 115 -7.12 -0.01 2.01
N LEU A 116 -8.08 0.34 1.13
CA LEU A 116 -9.49 0.03 1.36
C LEU A 116 -9.70 -1.50 1.50
N SER A 117 -9.14 -2.31 0.59
CA SER A 117 -9.26 -3.77 0.68
C SER A 117 -8.72 -4.34 1.99
N LYS A 118 -7.58 -3.85 2.47
CA LYS A 118 -7.04 -4.24 3.79
C LYS A 118 -7.95 -3.78 4.92
N HIS A 119 -8.52 -2.59 4.83
CA HIS A 119 -9.46 -2.08 5.80
C HIS A 119 -10.78 -2.88 5.82
N LEU A 120 -11.33 -3.27 4.68
CA LEU A 120 -12.56 -4.07 4.64
C LEU A 120 -12.40 -5.42 5.37
N LYS A 121 -11.18 -5.99 5.36
CA LYS A 121 -10.89 -7.19 6.17
C LYS A 121 -11.02 -6.96 7.67
N THR A 122 -10.85 -5.73 8.17
CA THR A 122 -11.04 -5.44 9.60
C THR A 122 -12.50 -5.51 10.01
N HIS A 123 -13.44 -5.21 9.10
CA HIS A 123 -14.88 -5.38 9.35
C HIS A 123 -15.28 -6.85 9.34
N LEU A 124 -14.66 -7.66 8.48
CA LEU A 124 -14.88 -9.11 8.44
C LEU A 124 -14.27 -9.85 9.65
N GLN A 125 -13.28 -9.27 10.33
CA GLN A 125 -12.64 -9.85 11.51
C GLN A 125 -13.39 -9.59 12.83
N VAL A 126 -14.51 -8.85 12.79
CA VAL A 126 -15.34 -8.62 13.98
C VAL A 126 -16.18 -9.86 14.32
N SER A 127 -16.38 -10.81 13.39
CA SER A 127 -17.19 -12.00 13.66
C SER A 127 -16.45 -13.12 14.41
N GLU A 128 -15.14 -13.34 14.25
CA GLU A 128 -14.38 -14.34 15.05
C GLU A 128 -12.90 -13.96 15.24
N LYS A 129 -12.60 -13.18 16.27
CA LYS A 129 -11.21 -12.82 16.59
C LYS A 129 -10.49 -14.03 17.20
N LYS A 130 -9.56 -14.65 16.45
CA LYS A 130 -8.71 -15.74 16.98
C LYS A 130 -7.92 -15.26 18.19
N VAL A 131 -8.24 -15.81 19.36
CA VAL A 131 -7.56 -15.52 20.63
C VAL A 131 -6.44 -16.55 20.83
N TYR A 132 -5.27 -16.06 21.20
CA TYR A 132 -4.11 -16.88 21.54
C TYR A 132 -4.02 -17.01 23.06
N VAL A 133 -3.97 -18.23 23.58
CA VAL A 133 -4.01 -18.50 25.03
C VAL A 133 -2.69 -19.12 25.48
N CYS A 134 -2.10 -18.59 26.55
CA CYS A 134 -0.94 -19.21 27.20
C CYS A 134 -1.37 -20.49 27.91
N ARG A 135 -0.80 -21.63 27.53
CA ARG A 135 -1.16 -22.92 28.16
C ARG A 135 -0.62 -23.08 29.58
N MET A 136 0.38 -22.31 29.98
CA MET A 136 0.97 -22.36 31.32
C MET A 136 0.17 -21.56 32.35
N CYS A 137 -0.47 -20.46 31.95
CA CYS A 137 -1.12 -19.52 32.88
C CYS A 137 -2.52 -19.03 32.44
N GLY A 138 -3.03 -19.51 31.31
CA GLY A 138 -4.36 -19.16 30.79
C GLY A 138 -4.53 -17.75 30.21
N HIS A 139 -3.49 -16.90 30.22
CA HIS A 139 -3.60 -15.53 29.72
C HIS A 139 -3.91 -15.47 28.22
N ARG A 140 -4.85 -14.56 27.87
CA ARG A 140 -5.39 -14.41 26.51
C ARG A 140 -4.75 -13.22 25.80
N TYR A 141 -4.43 -13.40 24.53
CA TYR A 141 -3.78 -12.40 23.68
C TYR A 141 -4.51 -12.29 22.34
N THR A 142 -4.61 -11.06 21.82
CA THR A 142 -5.20 -10.80 20.50
C THR A 142 -4.19 -10.93 19.36
N ARG A 143 -2.90 -11.14 19.66
CA ARG A 143 -1.80 -11.30 18.71
C ARG A 143 -0.87 -12.42 19.17
N SER A 144 -0.32 -13.18 18.22
CA SER A 144 0.57 -14.33 18.51
C SER A 144 1.93 -13.92 19.06
N ASP A 145 2.51 -12.82 18.57
CA ASP A 145 3.81 -12.30 19.02
C ASP A 145 3.79 -11.86 20.48
N ALA A 146 2.67 -11.28 20.93
CA ALA A 146 2.46 -10.92 22.33
C ALA A 146 2.46 -12.14 23.26
N LEU A 147 1.82 -13.25 22.84
CA LEU A 147 1.86 -14.50 23.58
C LEU A 147 3.28 -15.10 23.63
N THR A 148 4.00 -15.09 22.50
CA THR A 148 5.38 -15.61 22.44
C THR A 148 6.29 -14.87 23.40
N ARG A 149 6.25 -13.54 23.41
CA ARG A 149 7.03 -12.71 24.35
C ARG A 149 6.62 -12.92 25.80
N HIS A 150 5.33 -13.09 26.07
CA HIS A 150 4.89 -13.44 27.42
C HIS A 150 5.48 -14.79 27.86
N ARG A 151 5.47 -15.82 27.02
CA ARG A 151 6.02 -17.14 27.35
C ARG A 151 7.52 -17.09 27.60
N SER A 152 8.27 -16.34 26.79
CA SER A 152 9.71 -16.20 26.99
C SER A 152 10.05 -15.46 28.28
N ASN A 153 9.25 -14.48 28.68
CA ASN A 153 9.59 -13.63 29.83
C ASN A 153 9.04 -14.17 31.14
N ALA A 154 7.82 -14.70 31.14
CA ALA A 154 7.10 -15.17 32.34
C ALA A 154 7.30 -16.67 32.60
N HIS A 155 7.71 -17.44 31.60
CA HIS A 155 7.89 -18.90 31.70
C HIS A 155 9.26 -19.35 31.16
N ALA A 156 10.26 -18.47 31.16
CA ALA A 156 11.64 -18.91 30.95
C ALA A 156 12.04 -19.85 32.09
N ILE A 157 12.26 -21.12 31.76
CA ILE A 157 12.99 -22.04 32.63
C ILE A 157 14.43 -21.51 32.66
N SER A 158 14.86 -21.00 33.82
CA SER A 158 16.25 -20.62 34.04
C SER A 158 17.11 -21.84 33.77
N LYS A 159 17.90 -21.82 32.67
CA LYS A 159 18.92 -22.84 32.42
C LYS A 159 20.07 -22.56 33.39
N THR A 160 19.91 -22.89 34.67
CA THR A 160 21.06 -23.12 35.53
C THR A 160 21.78 -24.34 34.99
N VAL A 161 22.85 -24.08 34.23
CA VAL A 161 23.86 -25.07 33.89
C VAL A 161 24.40 -25.58 35.21
N VAL A 162 24.02 -26.80 35.61
CA VAL A 162 24.75 -27.53 36.64
C VAL A 162 26.11 -27.82 36.05
N LYS A 163 27.10 -26.99 36.42
CA LYS A 163 28.51 -27.27 36.21
C LYS A 163 28.83 -28.42 37.15
N ILE A 164 28.89 -29.64 36.63
CA ILE A 164 29.47 -30.76 37.35
C ILE A 164 30.98 -30.48 37.34
N GLU A 165 31.50 -30.00 38.47
CA GLU A 165 32.94 -30.02 38.76
C GLU A 165 33.21 -31.12 39.80
N ASN A 166 34.16 -31.97 39.43
CA ASN A 166 34.86 -33.05 40.15
C ASN A 166 34.09 -34.34 40.47
#